data_AF-A0A345H6T3-F1
#
_entry.id   AF-A0A345H6T3-F1
#
_cell.length_a   1.000
_cell.length_b   1.000
_cell.length_c   1.000
_cell.angle_alpha   90.00
_cell.angle_beta   90.00
_cell.angle_gamma   90.00
#
_symmetry.space_group_name_H-M   'P 1'
#
loop_
_entity.id
_entity.type
_entity.pdbx_description
1 polymer ?
#
loop_
_entity_poly.entity_id
_entity_poly.type
_entity_poly.pdbx_seq_one_letter_code
_entity_poly.pdbx_strand_id
1 'polypeptide(L)'
;MKYLFKRKPLVVFTLLLSVYACQNDDTDQNNEQTPSQDVNFVIQMESGDHLQTMNPKMYQKLVQRSSTAKNSENNASYSLDLQTIQIIERNTYTQYTTAVLGHNEQVTSLINYVFIEFDDGATYQFLIKYPRIVLGEDETIDHANAVMEVIDGEIVFNKSGIGQPRPCLDGVPEIIESVQQYICVYTKCSGNLNHTWGEECPCEFTLGCIRATRTCGWETVNVWGCSGGGVVSGNGNDGTAGGGSNDPNDTNQDDPVVTVPIFDVRDANIKNKLLEYSNTTLIKNKLADLGQKIFNPNYHLEDGAMYKRLANGQYTNRPPDVITELGTEFIPEFKIGEVVSLHIHALKAWDYSGDVPVLKEVSPIFSKIDVHKFLKFRKFREDTEENIPGNNDDDIVAILASKTGIYALAIGDEEKMSEALTALGNDPEYHPTQNWNSFRDRFNDKVLDNCNGDDDCIIKAFVEFLKDKHKELGNQTLGIRLYEAVINNGEITRWKRL
;
A
#
# COMPACT_ATOMS: atom_id res chain seq x y z
N MET A 1 70.55 47.60 0.05
CA MET A 1 69.33 46.85 -0.34
C MET A 1 68.38 46.78 0.85
N LYS A 2 67.67 47.88 1.10
CA LYS A 2 66.64 48.01 2.14
C LYS A 2 65.33 48.38 1.43
N TYR A 3 64.20 47.98 2.02
CA TYR A 3 62.81 48.28 1.63
C TYR A 3 62.17 47.40 0.56
N LEU A 4 61.84 46.14 0.87
CA LEU A 4 60.83 45.40 0.07
C LEU A 4 59.87 44.50 0.86
N PHE A 5 59.94 44.42 2.19
CA PHE A 5 59.05 43.54 2.98
C PHE A 5 58.42 44.25 4.17
N LYS A 6 57.45 45.14 3.92
CA LYS A 6 56.59 45.67 5.01
C LYS A 6 55.11 45.88 4.67
N ARG A 7 54.60 45.45 3.50
CA ARG A 7 53.19 45.70 3.12
C ARG A 7 52.40 44.50 2.58
N LYS A 8 52.87 43.26 2.79
CA LYS A 8 52.12 42.06 2.33
C LYS A 8 51.26 41.32 3.37
N PRO A 9 51.37 41.47 4.71
CA PRO A 9 50.47 40.75 5.61
C PRO A 9 49.08 41.39 5.69
N LEU A 10 48.94 42.69 5.40
CA LEU A 10 47.65 43.38 5.51
C LEU A 10 46.68 42.98 4.39
N VAL A 11 47.18 42.74 3.17
CA VAL A 11 46.36 42.39 1.99
C VAL A 11 45.81 40.97 2.12
N VAL A 12 46.57 40.04 2.71
CA VAL A 12 46.11 38.67 2.95
C VAL A 12 45.06 38.63 4.07
N PHE A 13 45.21 39.48 5.10
CA PHE A 13 44.25 39.56 6.20
C PHE A 13 42.93 40.23 5.79
N THR A 14 42.96 41.22 4.86
CA THR A 14 41.73 41.82 4.32
C THR A 14 40.99 40.87 3.38
N LEU A 15 41.70 40.05 2.60
CA LEU A 15 41.08 39.03 1.74
C LEU A 15 40.41 37.91 2.54
N LEU A 16 40.99 37.51 3.68
CA LEU A 16 40.38 36.51 4.57
C LEU A 16 39.13 37.04 5.30
N LEU A 17 39.09 38.34 5.64
CA LEU A 17 37.91 38.97 6.23
C LEU A 17 36.75 39.13 5.23
N SER A 18 37.02 39.30 3.92
CA SER A 18 35.96 39.34 2.91
C SER A 18 35.29 37.99 2.64
N VAL A 19 35.95 36.86 2.92
CA VAL A 19 35.30 35.54 2.79
C VAL A 19 34.38 35.26 3.99
N TYR A 20 34.71 35.77 5.19
CA TYR A 20 33.87 35.63 6.37
C TYR A 20 32.63 36.53 6.34
N ALA A 21 32.70 37.67 5.65
CA ALA A 21 31.56 38.59 5.51
C ALA A 21 30.53 38.18 4.44
N CYS A 22 30.86 37.23 3.55
CA CYS A 22 29.90 36.68 2.58
C CYS A 22 29.20 35.39 3.05
N GLN A 23 29.39 34.96 4.30
CA GLN A 23 28.66 33.81 4.88
C GLN A 23 27.57 34.21 5.86
N ASN A 24 27.25 35.51 6.00
CA ASN A 24 26.27 35.99 6.97
C ASN A 24 25.27 37.01 6.41
N ASP A 25 25.12 37.07 5.09
CA ASP A 25 24.14 37.92 4.40
C ASP A 25 23.12 37.09 3.61
N ASP A 26 22.82 35.88 4.09
CA ASP A 26 21.44 35.38 4.00
C ASP A 26 20.65 36.08 5.09
N THR A 27 20.47 37.38 4.85
CA THR A 27 19.38 38.19 5.34
C THR A 27 18.16 37.30 5.48
N ASP A 28 17.58 37.35 6.68
CA ASP A 28 16.15 37.26 6.93
C ASP A 28 15.39 37.99 5.81
N GLN A 29 15.23 37.34 4.65
CA GLN A 29 14.12 37.59 3.77
C GLN A 29 12.95 37.16 4.62
N ASN A 30 12.31 38.18 5.20
CA ASN A 30 10.88 38.19 5.48
C ASN A 30 10.29 36.83 5.18
N ASN A 31 10.11 36.02 6.23
CA ASN A 31 8.82 35.36 6.39
C ASN A 31 7.79 36.50 6.28
N GLU A 32 7.51 36.95 5.06
CA GLU A 32 6.16 37.09 4.60
C GLU A 32 5.52 35.85 5.19
N GLN A 33 4.72 36.07 6.23
CA GLN A 33 3.69 35.13 6.58
C GLN A 33 3.11 34.77 5.22
N THR A 34 3.45 33.59 4.69
CA THR A 34 2.63 32.93 3.69
C THR A 34 1.27 33.07 4.33
N PRO A 35 0.38 33.91 3.77
CA PRO A 35 -0.92 34.16 4.38
C PRO A 35 -1.41 32.77 4.74
N SER A 36 -1.78 32.55 6.00
CA SER A 36 -2.40 31.29 6.45
C SER A 36 -3.33 30.89 5.33
N GLN A 37 -2.86 29.96 4.48
CA GLN A 37 -3.55 29.66 3.24
C GLN A 37 -4.58 28.72 3.79
N ASP A 38 -5.73 29.30 4.17
CA ASP A 38 -6.72 28.65 4.99
C ASP A 38 -6.92 27.26 4.41
N VAL A 39 -6.61 26.26 5.24
CA VAL A 39 -6.72 24.87 4.85
C VAL A 39 -8.19 24.69 4.52
N ASN A 40 -8.52 24.61 3.22
CA ASN A 40 -9.90 24.67 2.75
C ASN A 40 -10.75 23.56 3.39
N PHE A 41 -10.14 22.44 3.75
CA PHE A 41 -10.73 21.34 4.52
C PHE A 41 -9.67 20.39 5.07
N VAL A 42 -10.04 19.63 6.09
CA VAL A 42 -9.18 18.64 6.74
C VAL A 42 -9.48 17.25 6.20
N ILE A 43 -8.43 16.47 5.96
CA ILE A 43 -8.54 15.03 5.65
C ILE A 43 -8.22 14.25 6.93
N GLN A 44 -9.13 13.38 7.35
CA GLN A 44 -8.91 12.44 8.44
C GLN A 44 -8.72 11.03 7.86
N MET A 45 -7.75 10.29 8.38
CA MET A 45 -7.50 8.90 8.04
C MET A 45 -7.83 8.03 9.24
N GLU A 46 -8.70 7.05 9.05
CA GLU A 46 -9.14 6.12 10.09
C GLU A 46 -9.05 4.67 9.62
N SER A 47 -8.84 3.75 10.56
CA SER A 47 -9.02 2.32 10.30
C SER A 47 -10.49 1.92 10.41
N GLY A 48 -10.83 0.76 9.84
CA GLY A 48 -12.16 0.17 9.93
C GLY A 48 -12.59 -0.08 11.37
N ASP A 49 -11.69 -0.59 12.21
CA ASP A 49 -11.96 -0.84 13.64
C ASP A 49 -12.25 0.46 14.40
N HIS A 50 -11.52 1.52 14.08
CA HIS A 50 -11.77 2.83 14.65
C HIS A 50 -13.14 3.37 14.21
N LEU A 51 -13.45 3.30 12.92
CA LEU A 51 -14.75 3.71 12.39
C LEU A 51 -15.90 2.83 12.94
N GLN A 52 -15.66 1.53 13.18
CA GLN A 52 -16.62 0.63 13.80
C GLN A 52 -17.01 1.09 15.20
N THR A 53 -16.04 1.64 15.95
CA THR A 53 -16.26 2.15 17.30
C THR A 53 -16.94 3.51 17.26
N MET A 54 -16.47 4.42 16.39
CA MET A 54 -16.92 5.82 16.34
C MET A 54 -18.23 6.02 15.59
N ASN A 55 -18.42 5.30 14.49
CA ASN A 55 -19.62 5.33 13.67
C ASN A 55 -19.98 3.90 13.21
N PRO A 56 -20.44 3.03 14.12
CA PRO A 56 -20.76 1.63 13.82
C PRO A 56 -21.75 1.49 12.67
N LYS A 57 -22.70 2.44 12.56
CA LYS A 57 -23.69 2.47 11.49
C LYS A 57 -23.02 2.66 10.12
N MET A 58 -22.09 3.61 10.02
CA MET A 58 -21.35 3.83 8.77
C MET A 58 -20.43 2.65 8.44
N TYR A 59 -19.69 2.15 9.44
CA TYR A 59 -18.85 0.97 9.23
C TYR A 59 -19.66 -0.23 8.72
N GLN A 60 -20.82 -0.51 9.31
CA GLN A 60 -21.72 -1.57 8.83
C GLN A 60 -22.19 -1.35 7.39
N LYS A 61 -22.51 -0.09 7.01
CA LYS A 61 -22.82 0.23 5.61
C LYS A 61 -21.63 -0.12 4.69
N LEU A 62 -20.41 0.27 5.05
CA LEU A 62 -19.20 -0.02 4.25
C LEU A 62 -18.91 -1.54 4.17
N VAL A 63 -19.04 -2.29 5.27
CA VAL A 63 -18.88 -3.76 5.29
C VAL A 63 -19.95 -4.45 4.43
N GLN A 64 -21.21 -4.03 4.54
CA GLN A 64 -22.29 -4.57 3.73
C GLN A 64 -22.04 -4.30 2.24
N ARG A 65 -21.55 -3.11 1.88
CA ARG A 65 -21.19 -2.80 0.49
C ARG A 65 -19.98 -3.59 0.01
N SER A 66 -18.94 -3.72 0.83
CA SER A 66 -17.76 -4.56 0.54
C SER A 66 -18.12 -6.02 0.23
N SER A 67 -19.16 -6.57 0.88
CA SER A 67 -19.61 -7.95 0.65
C SER A 67 -20.61 -8.13 -0.50
N THR A 68 -21.27 -7.06 -0.94
CA THR A 68 -22.33 -7.11 -1.98
C THR A 68 -21.93 -6.43 -3.29
N ALA A 69 -20.79 -5.76 -3.31
CA ALA A 69 -20.25 -5.03 -4.43
C ALA A 69 -20.03 -5.91 -5.67
N LYS A 70 -20.66 -5.50 -6.78
CA LYS A 70 -20.44 -6.04 -8.12
C LYS A 70 -20.28 -4.87 -9.09
N ASN A 71 -19.36 -5.01 -10.04
CA ASN A 71 -19.28 -4.08 -11.16
C ASN A 71 -20.50 -4.27 -12.09
N SER A 72 -21.07 -3.15 -12.55
CA SER A 72 -22.24 -3.06 -13.44
C SER A 72 -22.07 -3.83 -14.76
N GLU A 73 -20.85 -3.87 -15.31
CA GLU A 73 -20.59 -4.41 -16.64
C GLU A 73 -20.21 -5.89 -16.65
N ASN A 74 -19.58 -6.41 -15.59
CA ASN A 74 -18.87 -7.70 -15.66
C ASN A 74 -19.19 -8.70 -14.54
N ASN A 75 -20.10 -8.40 -13.60
CA ASN A 75 -20.38 -9.24 -12.42
C ASN A 75 -19.15 -9.57 -11.54
N ALA A 76 -17.99 -8.97 -11.81
CA ALA A 76 -16.78 -9.16 -11.03
C ALA A 76 -17.01 -8.59 -9.63
N SER A 77 -16.88 -9.44 -8.61
CA SER A 77 -16.95 -9.03 -7.22
C SER A 77 -15.66 -8.31 -6.84
N TYR A 78 -15.78 -7.16 -6.20
CA TYR A 78 -14.67 -6.47 -5.56
C TYR A 78 -14.97 -6.30 -4.07
N SER A 79 -13.95 -5.99 -3.27
CA SER A 79 -14.09 -5.64 -1.85
C SER A 79 -13.49 -4.28 -1.57
N LEU A 80 -13.89 -3.66 -0.47
CA LEU A 80 -13.33 -2.40 0.02
C LEU A 80 -12.17 -2.66 0.98
N ASP A 81 -11.10 -1.88 0.87
CA ASP A 81 -10.01 -1.86 1.85
C ASP A 81 -10.38 -1.00 3.05
N LEU A 82 -11.04 -1.62 4.02
CA LEU A 82 -11.47 -0.93 5.24
C LEU A 82 -10.33 -0.71 6.24
N GLN A 83 -9.09 -1.11 5.94
CA GLN A 83 -7.96 -0.82 6.84
C GLN A 83 -7.59 0.67 6.81
N THR A 84 -7.87 1.34 5.70
CA THR A 84 -7.61 2.78 5.54
C THR A 84 -8.82 3.45 4.91
N ILE A 85 -9.47 4.33 5.67
CA ILE A 85 -10.64 5.08 5.27
C ILE A 85 -10.30 6.56 5.38
N GLN A 86 -10.35 7.26 4.24
CA GLN A 86 -10.22 8.71 4.17
C GLN A 86 -11.58 9.35 4.41
N ILE A 87 -11.65 10.26 5.36
CA ILE A 87 -12.84 11.01 5.74
C ILE A 87 -12.61 12.49 5.46
N ILE A 88 -13.50 13.09 4.66
CA ILE A 88 -13.55 14.53 4.39
C ILE A 88 -14.87 15.05 4.93
N GLU A 89 -14.80 15.92 5.94
CA GLU A 89 -15.95 16.60 6.53
C GLU A 89 -16.02 18.04 5.99
N ARG A 90 -17.18 18.42 5.47
CA ARG A 90 -17.51 19.76 4.97
C ARG A 90 -18.76 20.28 5.67
N ASN A 91 -19.15 21.52 5.38
CA ASN A 91 -20.29 22.15 6.04
C ASN A 91 -21.63 21.48 5.72
N THR A 92 -21.72 20.78 4.59
CA THR A 92 -22.99 20.21 4.08
C THR A 92 -22.94 18.70 3.87
N TYR A 93 -21.78 18.07 4.03
CA TYR A 93 -21.60 16.64 3.79
C TYR A 93 -20.39 16.04 4.51
N THR A 94 -20.45 14.74 4.75
CA THR A 94 -19.31 13.90 5.12
C THR A 94 -19.07 12.85 4.04
N GLN A 95 -17.82 12.71 3.61
CA GLN A 95 -17.40 11.77 2.58
C GLN A 95 -16.42 10.74 3.15
N TYR A 96 -16.66 9.48 2.82
CA TYR A 96 -15.82 8.32 3.15
C TYR A 96 -15.26 7.74 1.85
N THR A 97 -13.94 7.66 1.74
CA THR A 97 -13.22 7.15 0.56
C THR A 97 -12.32 6.00 0.99
N THR A 98 -12.35 4.88 0.25
CA THR A 98 -11.52 3.70 0.51
C THR A 98 -11.01 3.12 -0.80
N ALA A 99 -9.85 2.48 -0.77
CA ALA A 99 -9.31 1.76 -1.93
C ALA A 99 -10.16 0.52 -2.23
N VAL A 100 -10.32 0.21 -3.52
CA VAL A 100 -11.01 -0.99 -3.98
C VAL A 100 -10.00 -2.11 -4.25
N LEU A 101 -10.33 -3.32 -3.82
CA LEU A 101 -9.53 -4.54 -3.96
C LEU A 101 -10.23 -5.56 -4.84
N GLY A 102 -9.46 -6.24 -5.71
CA GLY A 102 -9.94 -7.34 -6.55
C GLY A 102 -10.72 -6.90 -7.80
N HIS A 103 -10.70 -5.61 -8.12
CA HIS A 103 -11.35 -5.11 -9.33
C HIS A 103 -10.48 -5.40 -10.58
N ASN A 104 -11.09 -5.80 -11.69
CA ASN A 104 -10.39 -6.21 -12.92
C ASN A 104 -9.47 -5.11 -13.50
N GLU A 105 -9.90 -3.85 -13.42
CA GLU A 105 -9.12 -2.68 -13.86
C GLU A 105 -8.11 -2.16 -12.81
N GLN A 106 -8.00 -2.79 -11.63
CA GLN A 106 -7.09 -2.30 -10.57
C GLN A 106 -5.61 -2.31 -10.98
N VAL A 107 -5.25 -3.12 -11.99
CA VAL A 107 -3.90 -3.17 -12.57
C VAL A 107 -3.60 -1.92 -13.40
N THR A 108 -4.60 -1.36 -14.07
CA THR A 108 -4.46 -0.21 -14.99
C THR A 108 -4.95 1.10 -14.41
N SER A 109 -5.68 1.07 -13.29
CA SER A 109 -6.30 2.23 -12.66
C SER A 109 -6.17 2.16 -11.14
N LEU A 110 -6.01 3.32 -10.49
CA LEU A 110 -6.34 3.45 -9.08
C LEU A 110 -7.86 3.53 -8.97
N ILE A 111 -8.47 2.69 -8.14
CA ILE A 111 -9.92 2.64 -7.98
C ILE A 111 -10.28 2.93 -6.54
N ASN A 112 -11.08 3.97 -6.34
CA ASN A 112 -11.57 4.36 -5.03
C ASN A 112 -13.09 4.23 -4.99
N TYR A 113 -13.59 3.62 -3.93
CA TYR A 113 -14.99 3.68 -3.59
C TYR A 113 -15.23 4.92 -2.74
N VAL A 114 -16.26 5.67 -3.08
CA VAL A 114 -16.64 6.86 -2.33
C VAL A 114 -18.09 6.78 -1.92
N PHE A 115 -18.34 7.12 -0.65
CA PHE A 115 -19.66 7.25 -0.05
C PHE A 115 -19.81 8.64 0.55
N ILE A 116 -20.87 9.34 0.22
CA ILE A 116 -21.17 10.68 0.75
C ILE A 116 -22.49 10.62 1.51
N GLU A 117 -22.53 11.21 2.70
CA GLU A 117 -23.74 11.46 3.48
C GLU A 117 -23.88 12.97 3.67
N PHE A 118 -24.97 13.54 3.15
CA PHE A 118 -25.33 14.94 3.31
C PHE A 118 -26.09 15.16 4.62
N ASP A 119 -26.11 16.39 5.11
CA ASP A 119 -26.78 16.73 6.38
C ASP A 119 -28.31 16.52 6.35
N ASP A 120 -28.91 16.54 5.16
CA ASP A 120 -30.32 16.21 4.95
C ASP A 120 -30.61 14.70 4.97
N GLY A 121 -29.56 13.87 5.16
CA GLY A 121 -29.61 12.42 5.16
C GLY A 121 -29.55 11.78 3.77
N ALA A 122 -29.41 12.57 2.70
CA ALA A 122 -29.19 12.04 1.36
C ALA A 122 -27.81 11.37 1.28
N THR A 123 -27.71 10.30 0.49
CA THR A 123 -26.46 9.54 0.37
C THR A 123 -26.11 9.26 -1.08
N TYR A 124 -24.83 9.29 -1.41
CA TYR A 124 -24.31 8.99 -2.76
C TYR A 124 -23.19 7.96 -2.66
N GLN A 125 -23.08 7.12 -3.69
CA GLN A 125 -22.02 6.13 -3.79
C GLN A 125 -21.62 5.91 -5.25
N PHE A 126 -20.32 5.82 -5.51
CA PHE A 126 -19.76 5.52 -6.84
C PHE A 126 -18.31 5.04 -6.69
N LEU A 127 -17.78 4.50 -7.78
CA LEU A 127 -16.37 4.24 -7.96
C LEU A 127 -15.76 5.41 -8.72
N ILE A 128 -14.54 5.82 -8.35
CA ILE A 128 -13.72 6.69 -9.17
C ILE A 128 -12.53 5.87 -9.64
N LYS A 129 -12.35 5.83 -10.95
CA LYS A 129 -11.25 5.14 -11.61
C LYS A 129 -10.30 6.20 -12.15
N TYR A 130 -9.08 6.26 -11.61
CA TYR A 130 -8.01 7.11 -12.12
C TYR A 130 -7.06 6.23 -12.94
N PRO A 131 -7.04 6.34 -14.28
CA PRO A 131 -6.09 5.59 -15.09
C PRO A 131 -4.65 5.84 -14.63
N ARG A 132 -3.80 4.82 -14.68
CA ARG A 132 -2.38 4.96 -14.33
C ARG A 132 -1.59 5.28 -15.60
N ILE A 133 -0.80 6.35 -15.57
CA ILE A 133 0.18 6.68 -16.61
C ILE A 133 1.53 6.12 -16.14
N VAL A 134 2.07 5.18 -16.93
CA VAL A 134 3.40 4.62 -16.70
C VAL A 134 4.37 5.31 -17.66
N LEU A 135 5.16 6.25 -17.15
CA LEU A 135 6.20 6.95 -17.90
C LEU A 135 7.57 6.46 -17.45
N GLY A 136 8.05 5.39 -18.08
CA GLY A 136 9.31 4.75 -17.69
C GLY A 136 9.21 4.08 -16.33
N GLU A 137 9.92 4.63 -15.34
CA GLU A 137 9.94 4.10 -13.97
C GLU A 137 8.85 4.70 -13.08
N ASP A 138 8.31 5.87 -13.44
CA ASP A 138 7.34 6.58 -12.62
C ASP A 138 5.91 6.17 -13.00
N GLU A 139 5.12 5.88 -11.97
CA GLU A 139 3.70 5.61 -12.06
C GLU A 139 2.94 6.80 -11.48
N THR A 140 2.17 7.48 -12.31
CA THR A 140 1.32 8.61 -11.91
C THR A 140 -0.14 8.28 -12.23
N ILE A 141 -1.07 8.99 -11.60
CA ILE A 141 -2.49 8.86 -11.91
C ILE A 141 -2.91 9.97 -12.89
N ASP A 142 -3.71 9.59 -13.88
CA ASP A 142 -4.30 10.48 -14.85
C ASP A 142 -5.59 11.08 -14.31
N HIS A 143 -5.47 12.23 -13.67
CA HIS A 143 -6.64 12.96 -13.16
C HIS A 143 -7.57 13.43 -14.28
N ALA A 144 -7.03 13.75 -15.46
CA ALA A 144 -7.80 14.31 -16.57
C ALA A 144 -8.69 13.26 -17.25
N ASN A 145 -8.29 11.99 -17.20
CA ASN A 145 -9.06 10.86 -17.73
C ASN A 145 -9.73 10.03 -16.64
N ALA A 146 -9.90 10.59 -15.43
CA ALA A 146 -10.58 9.92 -14.35
C ALA A 146 -12.08 9.79 -14.65
N VAL A 147 -12.66 8.63 -14.36
CA VAL A 147 -14.07 8.31 -14.64
C VAL A 147 -14.78 7.97 -13.33
N MET A 148 -15.98 8.52 -13.14
CA MET A 148 -16.87 8.16 -12.05
C MET A 148 -17.92 7.17 -12.55
N GLU A 149 -17.95 5.98 -11.95
CA GLU A 149 -18.91 4.91 -12.28
C GLU A 149 -19.93 4.76 -11.14
N VAL A 150 -21.21 4.86 -11.47
CA VAL A 150 -22.29 4.60 -10.51
C VAL A 150 -22.36 3.10 -10.24
N ILE A 151 -22.47 2.71 -8.97
CA ILE A 151 -22.54 1.30 -8.57
C ILE A 151 -23.98 0.79 -8.69
N ASP A 152 -24.18 -0.25 -9.49
CA ASP A 152 -25.47 -0.94 -9.63
C ASP A 152 -25.90 -1.63 -8.31
N GLY A 153 -27.14 -1.41 -7.92
CA GLY A 153 -27.74 -1.90 -6.68
C GLY A 153 -28.95 -1.06 -6.31
N GLU A 154 -29.54 -1.22 -5.11
CA GLU A 154 -30.38 -0.14 -4.56
C GLU A 154 -29.50 1.11 -4.45
N ILE A 155 -29.50 1.90 -5.51
CA ILE A 155 -28.98 3.23 -5.51
C ILE A 155 -29.86 3.91 -4.47
N VAL A 156 -29.28 4.24 -3.33
CA VAL A 156 -29.93 5.16 -2.39
C VAL A 156 -29.84 6.57 -2.99
N PHE A 157 -30.18 6.73 -4.28
CA PHE A 157 -31.00 7.86 -4.68
C PHE A 157 -32.35 7.66 -4.01
N ASN A 158 -32.39 7.78 -2.68
CA ASN A 158 -33.68 7.89 -2.02
C ASN A 158 -34.22 9.24 -2.50
N LYS A 159 -35.02 9.22 -3.56
CA LYS A 159 -35.74 10.35 -4.16
C LYS A 159 -36.79 10.94 -3.20
N SER A 160 -36.61 10.76 -1.90
CA SER A 160 -37.50 11.18 -0.82
C SER A 160 -36.87 12.29 0.02
N GLY A 161 -36.44 13.36 -0.65
CA GLY A 161 -36.08 14.62 0.00
C GLY A 161 -36.80 15.72 -0.75
N ILE A 162 -37.80 16.33 -0.11
CA ILE A 162 -38.57 17.44 -0.66
C ILE A 162 -37.66 18.67 -0.67
N GLY A 163 -37.25 19.14 -1.85
CA GLY A 163 -37.01 20.57 -2.08
C GLY A 163 -35.58 21.15 -2.01
N GLN A 164 -34.51 20.38 -2.24
CA GLN A 164 -33.16 20.97 -2.46
C GLN A 164 -32.47 20.37 -3.70
N PRO A 165 -31.74 21.19 -4.49
CA PRO A 165 -31.03 20.74 -5.68
C PRO A 165 -29.92 19.77 -5.27
N ARG A 166 -30.15 18.52 -5.60
CA ARG A 166 -29.18 17.44 -5.44
C ARG A 166 -28.14 17.53 -6.55
N PRO A 167 -26.85 17.18 -6.29
CA PRO A 167 -25.79 17.38 -7.27
C PRO A 167 -26.15 16.83 -8.64
N CYS A 168 -26.54 15.54 -8.73
CA CYS A 168 -26.81 14.89 -10.02
C CYS A 168 -28.19 14.18 -10.03
N LEU A 169 -29.30 14.91 -9.97
CA LEU A 169 -30.66 14.31 -10.03
C LEU A 169 -30.96 13.60 -11.36
N ASP A 170 -30.51 14.21 -12.46
CA ASP A 170 -30.76 13.76 -13.84
C ASP A 170 -29.45 13.54 -14.64
N GLY A 171 -28.31 13.53 -13.94
CA GLY A 171 -26.99 13.51 -14.55
C GLY A 171 -26.05 12.44 -13.99
N VAL A 172 -24.90 12.28 -14.63
CA VAL A 172 -23.81 11.41 -14.14
C VAL A 172 -22.78 12.30 -13.44
N PRO A 173 -22.32 11.95 -12.22
CA PRO A 173 -21.25 12.70 -11.58
C PRO A 173 -19.99 12.65 -12.44
N GLU A 174 -19.29 13.77 -12.52
CA GLU A 174 -18.03 13.88 -13.27
C GLU A 174 -17.05 14.79 -12.55
N ILE A 175 -15.75 14.53 -12.75
CA ILE A 175 -14.69 15.43 -12.31
C ILE A 175 -14.62 16.57 -13.32
N ILE A 176 -14.95 17.79 -12.87
CA ILE A 176 -14.97 18.98 -13.72
C ILE A 176 -13.64 19.75 -13.66
N GLU A 177 -12.90 19.60 -12.56
CA GLU A 177 -11.65 20.30 -12.33
C GLU A 177 -10.76 19.50 -11.37
N SER A 178 -9.45 19.59 -11.54
CA SER A 178 -8.47 19.11 -10.58
C SER A 178 -7.52 20.26 -10.21
N VAL A 179 -7.42 20.57 -8.92
CA VAL A 179 -6.63 21.69 -8.39
C VAL A 179 -5.61 21.19 -7.36
N GLN A 180 -4.43 21.78 -7.36
CA GLN A 180 -3.46 21.56 -6.28
C GLN A 180 -3.84 22.40 -5.06
N GLN A 181 -3.99 21.76 -3.91
CA GLN A 181 -4.25 22.46 -2.65
C GLN A 181 -3.30 21.98 -1.56
N TYR A 182 -2.86 22.90 -0.71
CA TYR A 182 -2.06 22.55 0.45
C TYR A 182 -2.98 22.07 1.57
N ILE A 183 -2.92 20.77 1.89
CA ILE A 183 -3.83 20.10 2.82
C ILE A 183 -3.01 19.39 3.89
N CYS A 184 -3.59 19.28 5.08
CA CYS A 184 -3.07 18.43 6.14
C CYS A 184 -3.96 17.19 6.31
N VAL A 185 -3.31 16.04 6.26
CA VAL A 185 -3.86 14.72 6.54
C VAL A 185 -3.56 14.37 7.98
N TYR A 186 -4.60 13.97 8.72
CA TYR A 186 -4.53 13.62 10.12
C TYR A 186 -4.87 12.15 10.28
N THR A 187 -3.94 11.38 10.82
CA THR A 187 -4.19 9.98 11.19
C THR A 187 -4.46 9.94 12.69
N LYS A 188 -5.56 9.33 13.10
CA LYS A 188 -5.89 9.14 14.54
C LYS A 188 -5.10 7.98 15.12
N CYS A 189 -5.00 7.95 16.44
CA CYS A 189 -4.41 6.81 17.12
C CYS A 189 -5.26 5.54 16.92
N SER A 190 -4.63 4.38 16.71
CA SER A 190 -5.35 3.11 16.57
C SER A 190 -5.79 2.49 17.91
N GLY A 191 -5.53 3.16 19.04
CA GLY A 191 -5.99 2.72 20.36
C GLY A 191 -7.44 3.11 20.66
N ASN A 192 -8.06 2.40 21.62
CA ASN A 192 -9.48 2.52 21.98
C ASN A 192 -9.97 3.90 22.46
N LEU A 193 -9.07 4.87 22.64
CA LEU A 193 -9.37 6.19 23.20
C LEU A 193 -9.44 7.30 22.14
N ASN A 194 -9.29 6.98 20.85
CA ASN A 194 -9.59 7.85 19.72
C ASN A 194 -8.89 9.22 19.76
N HIS A 195 -7.65 9.23 20.26
CA HIS A 195 -6.89 10.45 20.39
C HIS A 195 -6.47 10.99 19.00
N THR A 196 -6.74 12.26 18.81
CA THR A 196 -6.40 13.05 17.63
C THR A 196 -5.00 13.64 17.75
N TRP A 197 -4.52 14.24 16.67
CA TRP A 197 -3.22 14.91 16.68
C TRP A 197 -3.19 16.05 17.71
N GLY A 198 -2.23 16.00 18.63
CA GLY A 198 -2.08 16.96 19.72
C GLY A 198 -2.68 16.50 21.06
N GLU A 199 -3.43 15.39 21.07
CA GLU A 199 -3.89 14.74 22.29
C GLU A 199 -2.87 13.70 22.78
N GLU A 200 -2.85 13.46 24.09
CA GLU A 200 -1.91 12.52 24.70
C GLU A 200 -2.29 11.09 24.34
N CYS A 201 -1.58 10.53 23.37
CA CYS A 201 -1.88 9.21 22.85
C CYS A 201 -1.15 8.10 23.63
N PRO A 202 -1.86 7.20 24.34
CA PRO A 202 -1.24 6.13 25.13
C PRO A 202 -0.61 5.05 24.25
N CYS A 203 -0.69 5.18 22.92
CA CYS A 203 0.12 4.40 21.98
C CYS A 203 1.62 4.53 22.23
N GLU A 204 2.10 5.45 23.07
CA GLU A 204 3.50 5.45 23.51
C GLU A 204 3.89 4.16 24.26
N PHE A 205 2.93 3.46 24.89
CA PHE A 205 3.18 2.30 25.75
C PHE A 205 2.41 1.04 25.33
N THR A 206 1.50 1.15 24.35
CA THR A 206 0.67 0.04 23.87
C THR A 206 1.19 -0.49 22.53
N LEU A 207 1.51 -1.78 22.47
CA LEU A 207 1.96 -2.47 21.24
C LEU A 207 0.84 -2.53 20.19
N GLY A 208 1.20 -2.41 18.90
CA GLY A 208 0.25 -2.36 17.78
C GLY A 208 -0.53 -1.05 17.63
N CYS A 209 -0.21 -0.04 18.45
CA CYS A 209 -0.91 1.23 18.50
C CYS A 209 -0.20 2.28 17.64
N ILE A 210 -0.79 2.66 16.50
CA ILE A 210 -0.30 3.72 15.62
C ILE A 210 -0.51 5.05 16.34
N ARG A 211 0.55 5.86 16.48
CA ARG A 211 0.44 7.21 17.05
C ARG A 211 -0.34 8.11 16.09
N ALA A 212 -1.07 9.08 16.64
CA ALA A 212 -1.67 10.11 15.83
C ALA A 212 -0.57 10.86 15.10
N THR A 213 -0.76 11.12 13.81
CA THR A 213 0.18 11.86 12.98
C THR A 213 -0.53 12.97 12.21
N ARG A 214 0.22 14.00 11.87
CA ARG A 214 -0.20 15.05 10.95
C ARG A 214 0.86 15.20 9.88
N THR A 215 0.46 15.01 8.62
CA THR A 215 1.31 15.22 7.45
C THR A 215 0.65 16.29 6.60
N CYS A 216 1.39 17.33 6.21
CA CYS A 216 0.87 18.38 5.34
C CYS A 216 1.67 18.43 4.04
N GLY A 217 1.00 18.68 2.94
CA GLY A 217 1.59 18.70 1.61
C GLY A 217 0.64 19.24 0.57
N TRP A 218 1.13 19.36 -0.66
CA TRP A 218 0.30 19.64 -1.82
C TRP A 218 -0.38 18.35 -2.29
N GLU A 219 -1.70 18.41 -2.39
CA GLU A 219 -2.54 17.30 -2.83
C GLU A 219 -3.38 17.72 -4.04
N THR A 220 -3.60 16.79 -4.96
CA THR A 220 -4.54 17.00 -6.07
C THR A 220 -5.97 16.77 -5.59
N VAL A 221 -6.76 17.83 -5.55
CA VAL A 221 -8.18 17.82 -5.19
C VAL A 221 -9.01 17.84 -6.47
N ASN A 222 -9.84 16.81 -6.67
CA ASN A 222 -10.79 16.75 -7.76
C ASN A 222 -12.12 17.36 -7.31
N VAL A 223 -12.59 18.38 -8.05
CA VAL A 223 -13.87 19.04 -7.85
C VAL A 223 -14.89 18.43 -8.79
N TRP A 224 -16.10 18.23 -8.29
CA TRP A 224 -17.13 17.51 -9.03
C TRP A 224 -18.22 18.42 -9.57
N GLY A 225 -18.80 17.95 -10.66
CA GLY A 225 -20.03 18.45 -11.23
C GLY A 225 -20.88 17.28 -11.72
N CYS A 226 -21.89 17.62 -12.51
CA CYS A 226 -22.82 16.64 -13.06
C CYS A 226 -23.07 16.94 -14.53
N SER A 227 -22.86 15.94 -15.37
CA SER A 227 -23.22 16.02 -16.79
C SER A 227 -24.71 15.80 -16.95
N GLY A 228 -25.44 16.74 -17.57
CA GLY A 228 -26.88 16.54 -17.85
C GLY A 228 -27.80 17.76 -17.83
N GLY A 229 -27.29 18.97 -17.59
CA GLY A 229 -28.09 20.20 -17.68
C GLY A 229 -28.53 20.53 -19.12
N GLY A 230 -29.58 19.88 -19.61
CA GLY A 230 -30.28 20.33 -20.80
C GLY A 230 -30.80 21.74 -20.59
N VAL A 231 -30.58 22.63 -21.55
CA VAL A 231 -31.15 23.98 -21.55
C VAL A 231 -32.67 23.86 -21.57
N VAL A 232 -33.32 23.93 -20.40
CA VAL A 232 -34.78 23.96 -20.33
C VAL A 232 -35.22 25.36 -20.75
N SER A 233 -35.48 25.55 -22.04
CA SER A 233 -36.23 26.71 -22.51
C SER A 233 -37.71 26.52 -22.13
N GLY A 234 -38.05 26.86 -20.89
CA GLY A 234 -39.43 26.80 -20.43
C GLY A 234 -39.58 27.53 -19.11
N ASN A 235 -40.37 28.60 -19.10
CA ASN A 235 -40.78 29.30 -17.88
C ASN A 235 -41.42 28.31 -16.89
N GLY A 236 -40.66 27.91 -15.88
CA GLY A 236 -41.09 27.04 -14.78
C GLY A 236 -39.98 27.01 -13.72
N ASN A 237 -40.37 27.13 -12.46
CA ASN A 237 -39.53 27.26 -11.25
C ASN A 237 -38.67 26.01 -10.91
N ASP A 238 -37.99 25.40 -11.87
CA ASP A 238 -37.14 24.24 -11.60
C ASP A 238 -35.65 24.63 -11.70
N GLY A 239 -35.02 24.68 -10.52
CA GLY A 239 -33.62 25.02 -10.35
C GLY A 239 -32.71 24.01 -11.02
N THR A 240 -32.00 24.48 -12.05
CA THR A 240 -30.80 23.85 -12.59
C THR A 240 -29.78 23.65 -11.48
N ALA A 241 -29.52 22.40 -11.10
CA ALA A 241 -28.37 22.00 -10.33
C ALA A 241 -27.11 22.11 -11.22
N GLY A 242 -26.08 22.79 -10.74
CA GLY A 242 -24.85 23.03 -11.49
C GLY A 242 -24.69 24.47 -11.93
N GLY A 243 -24.59 25.36 -10.95
CA GLY A 243 -24.23 26.75 -11.17
C GLY A 243 -24.30 27.42 -9.81
N GLY A 244 -23.14 27.74 -9.25
CA GLY A 244 -23.09 28.64 -8.10
C GLY A 244 -24.03 29.79 -8.38
N SER A 245 -24.97 30.01 -7.46
CA SER A 245 -25.73 31.24 -7.43
C SER A 245 -24.69 32.37 -7.45
N ASN A 246 -24.50 33.02 -8.60
CA ASN A 246 -23.85 34.32 -8.67
C ASN A 246 -24.84 35.38 -8.16
N ASP A 247 -25.65 35.07 -7.13
CA ASP A 247 -26.23 36.10 -6.30
C ASP A 247 -25.12 36.58 -5.37
N PRO A 248 -24.55 37.77 -5.59
CA PRO A 248 -23.52 38.32 -4.71
C PRO A 248 -24.02 38.57 -3.27
N ASN A 249 -25.30 38.30 -2.97
CA ASN A 249 -25.87 38.40 -1.63
C ASN A 249 -26.18 37.05 -0.96
N ASP A 250 -25.95 35.91 -1.61
CA ASP A 250 -26.12 34.61 -0.95
C ASP A 250 -24.89 34.30 -0.10
N THR A 251 -25.03 34.44 1.22
CA THR A 251 -23.97 34.14 2.18
C THR A 251 -23.78 32.64 2.42
N ASN A 252 -24.65 31.78 1.86
CA ASN A 252 -24.61 30.32 2.01
C ASN A 252 -24.26 29.67 0.67
N GLN A 253 -23.07 29.96 0.14
CA GLN A 253 -22.58 29.25 -1.02
C GLN A 253 -22.30 27.79 -0.63
N ASP A 254 -23.01 26.84 -1.23
CA ASP A 254 -22.80 25.41 -0.96
C ASP A 254 -21.34 25.03 -1.25
N ASP A 255 -20.69 24.33 -0.32
CA ASP A 255 -19.32 23.84 -0.50
C ASP A 255 -19.29 22.91 -1.73
N PRO A 256 -18.32 23.09 -2.66
CA PRO A 256 -18.17 22.16 -3.76
C PRO A 256 -17.84 20.77 -3.23
N VAL A 257 -18.44 19.74 -3.84
CA VAL A 257 -18.09 18.35 -3.54
C VAL A 257 -16.71 18.04 -4.10
N VAL A 258 -15.82 17.56 -3.25
CA VAL A 258 -14.43 17.27 -3.59
C VAL A 258 -13.99 15.87 -3.17
N THR A 259 -13.10 15.28 -3.97
CA THR A 259 -12.31 14.10 -3.58
C THR A 259 -10.82 14.29 -3.74
N VAL A 260 -10.09 13.64 -2.85
CA VAL A 260 -8.66 13.39 -2.99
C VAL A 260 -8.49 11.89 -3.20
N PRO A 261 -7.73 11.44 -4.23
CA PRO A 261 -7.49 10.02 -4.44
C PRO A 261 -6.79 9.40 -3.23
N ILE A 262 -7.28 8.27 -2.76
CA ILE A 262 -6.63 7.49 -1.70
C ILE A 262 -5.84 6.35 -2.33
N PHE A 263 -4.54 6.32 -2.07
CA PHE A 263 -3.68 5.19 -2.39
C PHE A 263 -3.75 4.15 -1.26
N ASP A 264 -3.55 2.87 -1.57
CA ASP A 264 -3.32 1.83 -0.55
C ASP A 264 -2.02 2.19 0.20
N VAL A 265 -2.14 2.90 1.32
CA VAL A 265 -1.02 3.46 2.09
C VAL A 265 -0.09 2.33 2.54
N ARG A 266 -0.65 1.17 2.89
CA ARG A 266 0.12 -0.03 3.22
C ARG A 266 0.93 -0.52 2.03
N ASP A 267 0.36 -0.56 0.83
CA ASP A 267 1.09 -0.92 -0.40
C ASP A 267 2.26 0.03 -0.67
N ALA A 268 2.04 1.33 -0.53
CA ALA A 268 3.08 2.34 -0.67
C ALA A 268 4.19 2.19 0.39
N ASN A 269 3.82 1.97 1.66
CA ASN A 269 4.76 1.73 2.74
C ASN A 269 5.61 0.48 2.50
N ILE A 270 4.99 -0.63 2.10
CA ILE A 270 5.68 -1.88 1.78
C ILE A 270 6.65 -1.67 0.62
N LYS A 271 6.23 -1.00 -0.46
CA LYS A 271 7.11 -0.68 -1.60
C LYS A 271 8.31 0.16 -1.19
N ASN A 272 8.08 1.19 -0.36
CA ASN A 272 9.16 2.04 0.16
C ASN A 272 10.11 1.24 1.06
N LYS A 273 9.59 0.35 1.90
CA LYS A 273 10.41 -0.54 2.75
C LYS A 273 11.22 -1.53 1.95
N LEU A 274 10.63 -2.18 0.96
CA LEU A 274 11.34 -3.06 0.04
C LEU A 274 12.45 -2.31 -0.72
N LEU A 275 12.21 -1.06 -1.11
CA LEU A 275 13.23 -0.20 -1.72
C LEU A 275 14.35 0.17 -0.74
N GLU A 276 14.03 0.51 0.52
CA GLU A 276 15.00 0.74 1.59
C GLU A 276 15.88 -0.51 1.82
N TYR A 277 15.26 -1.69 1.93
CA TYR A 277 15.96 -2.95 2.12
C TYR A 277 16.88 -3.27 0.96
N SER A 278 16.38 -3.21 -0.28
CA SER A 278 17.18 -3.50 -1.47
C SER A 278 18.33 -2.51 -1.71
N ASN A 279 18.23 -1.28 -1.18
CA ASN A 279 19.31 -0.28 -1.25
C ASN A 279 20.29 -0.33 -0.06
N THR A 280 19.96 -1.07 0.99
CA THR A 280 20.89 -1.29 2.11
C THR A 280 22.10 -2.09 1.62
N THR A 281 23.31 -1.61 1.88
CA THR A 281 24.57 -2.20 1.38
C THR A 281 24.67 -3.71 1.62
N LEU A 282 24.33 -4.22 2.81
CA LEU A 282 24.43 -5.65 3.12
C LEU A 282 23.45 -6.50 2.30
N ILE A 283 22.19 -6.07 2.23
CA ILE A 283 21.13 -6.78 1.49
C ILE A 283 21.41 -6.69 -0.02
N LYS A 284 21.77 -5.51 -0.53
CA LYS A 284 22.17 -5.29 -1.93
C LYS A 284 23.32 -6.21 -2.35
N ASN A 285 24.37 -6.31 -1.52
CA ASN A 285 25.51 -7.18 -1.80
C ASN A 285 25.11 -8.66 -1.80
N LYS A 286 24.22 -9.09 -0.89
CA LYS A 286 23.73 -10.47 -0.90
C LYS A 286 22.84 -10.76 -2.10
N LEU A 287 21.96 -9.85 -2.51
CA LEU A 287 21.17 -10.01 -3.74
C LEU A 287 22.07 -10.14 -4.97
N ALA A 288 23.17 -9.38 -5.05
CA ALA A 288 24.14 -9.50 -6.13
C ALA A 288 24.89 -10.86 -6.12
N ASP A 289 25.33 -11.32 -4.94
CA ASP A 289 25.95 -12.65 -4.76
C ASP A 289 25.01 -13.78 -5.18
N LEU A 290 23.75 -13.70 -4.73
CA LEU A 290 22.71 -14.66 -5.07
C LEU A 290 22.35 -14.63 -6.56
N GLY A 291 22.30 -13.44 -7.16
CA GLY A 291 22.12 -13.27 -8.61
C GLY A 291 23.19 -14.01 -9.41
N GLN A 292 24.45 -13.96 -8.99
CA GLN A 292 25.53 -14.72 -9.65
C GLN A 292 25.38 -16.23 -9.49
N LYS A 293 24.89 -16.69 -8.33
CA LYS A 293 24.67 -18.11 -8.03
C LYS A 293 23.52 -18.72 -8.82
N ILE A 294 22.42 -17.99 -9.00
CA ILE A 294 21.25 -18.45 -9.79
C ILE A 294 21.68 -18.85 -11.19
N PHE A 295 22.52 -18.07 -11.86
CA PHE A 295 22.95 -18.37 -13.23
C PHE A 295 24.16 -19.31 -13.33
N ASN A 296 24.67 -19.82 -12.20
CA ASN A 296 25.76 -20.79 -12.21
C ASN A 296 25.19 -22.22 -12.33
N PRO A 297 25.40 -22.92 -13.46
CA PRO A 297 24.83 -24.26 -13.68
C PRO A 297 25.38 -25.34 -12.73
N ASN A 298 26.49 -25.05 -12.05
CA ASN A 298 27.06 -25.96 -11.04
C ASN A 298 26.50 -25.68 -9.63
N TYR A 299 25.78 -24.58 -9.44
CA TYR A 299 25.19 -24.20 -8.17
C TYR A 299 23.75 -24.73 -8.10
N HIS A 300 23.55 -25.71 -7.22
CA HIS A 300 22.28 -26.44 -7.06
C HIS A 300 21.81 -26.46 -5.60
N LEU A 301 22.36 -25.54 -4.79
CA LEU A 301 22.07 -25.41 -3.38
C LEU A 301 21.15 -24.21 -3.15
N GLU A 302 20.27 -24.30 -2.17
CA GLU A 302 19.66 -23.11 -1.60
C GLU A 302 20.72 -22.27 -0.88
N ASP A 303 20.55 -20.96 -0.91
CA ASP A 303 21.34 -20.03 -0.12
C ASP A 303 20.49 -18.82 0.23
N GLY A 304 20.85 -18.14 1.30
CA GLY A 304 20.10 -17.02 1.80
C GLY A 304 20.78 -16.31 2.95
N ALA A 305 20.02 -15.46 3.63
CA ALA A 305 20.36 -14.86 4.90
C ALA A 305 19.10 -14.30 5.55
N MET A 306 19.08 -14.31 6.88
CA MET A 306 18.14 -13.52 7.67
C MET A 306 18.79 -12.20 8.06
N TYR A 307 18.02 -11.12 8.10
CA TYR A 307 18.53 -9.81 8.51
C TYR A 307 17.80 -9.30 9.73
N LYS A 308 18.58 -8.99 10.76
CA LYS A 308 18.14 -8.34 11.99
C LYS A 308 18.35 -6.84 11.90
N ARG A 309 17.30 -6.08 12.18
CA ARG A 309 17.37 -4.61 12.29
C ARG A 309 18.06 -4.23 13.60
N LEU A 310 19.10 -3.40 13.51
CA LEU A 310 19.80 -2.83 14.66
C LEU A 310 19.31 -1.40 14.94
N ALA A 311 19.09 -0.64 13.86
CA ALA A 311 18.51 0.71 13.84
C ALA A 311 17.92 0.97 12.44
N ASN A 312 17.28 2.11 12.22
CA ASN A 312 16.76 2.48 10.90
C ASN A 312 17.89 2.46 9.85
N GLY A 313 17.69 1.74 8.75
CA GLY A 313 18.70 1.54 7.70
C GLY A 313 19.94 0.73 8.10
N GLN A 314 20.02 0.16 9.31
CA GLN A 314 21.17 -0.61 9.79
C GLN A 314 20.78 -2.04 10.15
N TYR A 315 21.44 -2.99 9.52
CA TYR A 315 21.14 -4.41 9.63
C TYR A 315 22.38 -5.22 9.94
N THR A 316 22.18 -6.38 10.56
CA THR A 316 23.17 -7.46 10.61
C THR A 316 22.58 -8.68 9.93
N ASN A 317 23.41 -9.46 9.25
CA ASN A 317 22.97 -10.67 8.59
C ASN A 317 23.35 -11.91 9.40
N ARG A 318 22.49 -12.92 9.31
CA ARG A 318 22.77 -14.27 9.76
C ARG A 318 22.67 -15.19 8.55
N PRO A 319 23.75 -15.92 8.21
CA PRO A 319 23.70 -16.91 7.14
C PRO A 319 22.74 -18.06 7.52
N PRO A 320 22.39 -18.94 6.56
CA PRO A 320 21.60 -20.13 6.87
C PRO A 320 22.25 -20.95 7.98
N ASP A 321 21.44 -21.47 8.92
CA ASP A 321 21.95 -22.33 9.99
C ASP A 321 22.47 -23.67 9.41
N VAL A 322 21.83 -24.15 8.34
CA VAL A 322 22.22 -25.35 7.59
C VAL A 322 22.03 -25.10 6.09
N ILE A 323 23.03 -25.44 5.28
CA ILE A 323 22.90 -25.60 3.83
C ILE A 323 23.02 -27.09 3.56
N THR A 324 21.93 -27.71 3.09
CA THR A 324 21.94 -29.15 2.78
C THR A 324 22.19 -29.37 1.30
N GLU A 325 23.03 -30.35 0.95
CA GLU A 325 23.28 -30.73 -0.46
C GLU A 325 22.06 -31.37 -1.14
N LEU A 326 21.07 -31.78 -0.34
CA LEU A 326 19.93 -32.59 -0.75
C LEU A 326 18.60 -31.83 -0.70
N GLY A 327 18.60 -30.56 -0.29
CA GLY A 327 17.38 -29.81 -0.04
C GLY A 327 17.27 -28.53 -0.87
N THR A 328 16.07 -28.28 -1.37
CA THR A 328 15.65 -26.99 -1.95
C THR A 328 15.06 -26.06 -0.90
N GLU A 329 15.34 -26.30 0.38
CA GLU A 329 14.68 -25.55 1.43
C GLU A 329 15.68 -24.77 2.28
N PHE A 330 15.60 -23.45 2.18
CA PHE A 330 16.14 -22.55 3.18
C PHE A 330 15.23 -22.63 4.43
N ILE A 331 15.74 -23.21 5.53
CA ILE A 331 15.01 -23.35 6.81
C ILE A 331 15.75 -22.54 7.88
N PRO A 332 15.66 -21.19 7.89
CA PRO A 332 16.20 -20.43 9.00
C PRO A 332 15.29 -20.59 10.23
N GLU A 333 15.86 -20.91 11.39
CA GLU A 333 15.15 -20.69 12.65
C GLU A 333 15.02 -19.18 12.88
N PHE A 334 13.82 -18.66 13.10
CA PHE A 334 13.64 -17.22 13.31
C PHE A 334 14.24 -16.75 14.64
N LYS A 335 14.92 -15.61 14.63
CA LYS A 335 15.49 -14.98 15.83
C LYS A 335 14.89 -13.60 16.08
N ILE A 336 14.83 -13.22 17.35
CA ILE A 336 14.34 -11.92 17.79
C ILE A 336 15.12 -10.80 17.09
N GLY A 337 14.39 -9.88 16.46
CA GLY A 337 14.97 -8.75 15.73
C GLY A 337 15.03 -8.92 14.22
N GLU A 338 14.85 -10.14 13.71
CA GLU A 338 14.85 -10.40 12.27
C GLU A 338 13.61 -9.81 11.61
N VAL A 339 13.77 -9.20 10.44
CA VAL A 339 12.70 -8.51 9.67
C VAL A 339 12.72 -8.85 8.18
N VAL A 340 13.87 -9.20 7.62
CA VAL A 340 13.98 -9.66 6.22
C VAL A 340 14.50 -11.09 6.19
N SER A 341 13.76 -11.98 5.56
CA SER A 341 14.26 -13.26 5.06
C SER A 341 14.62 -13.09 3.60
N LEU A 342 15.75 -13.63 3.16
CA LEU A 342 16.17 -13.52 1.78
C LEU A 342 16.85 -14.81 1.34
N HIS A 343 16.40 -15.41 0.24
CA HIS A 343 16.99 -16.65 -0.28
C HIS A 343 16.89 -16.77 -1.81
N ILE A 344 17.50 -17.81 -2.36
CA ILE A 344 17.39 -18.21 -3.76
C ILE A 344 16.80 -19.58 -3.91
N HIS A 345 16.01 -19.75 -4.96
CA HIS A 345 15.83 -21.07 -5.55
C HIS A 345 16.90 -21.28 -6.60
N ALA A 346 17.65 -22.36 -6.47
CA ALA A 346 18.56 -22.79 -7.53
C ALA A 346 17.77 -23.11 -8.82
N LEU A 347 18.42 -23.02 -9.99
CA LEU A 347 17.78 -23.41 -11.25
C LEU A 347 17.27 -24.84 -11.21
N LYS A 348 18.04 -25.72 -10.57
CA LYS A 348 17.73 -27.13 -10.47
C LYS A 348 18.02 -27.71 -9.11
N ALA A 349 17.30 -28.76 -8.78
CA ALA A 349 17.47 -29.51 -7.56
C ALA A 349 17.28 -31.00 -7.75
N TRP A 350 17.88 -31.78 -6.85
CA TRP A 350 17.76 -33.22 -6.87
C TRP A 350 16.38 -33.66 -6.40
N ASP A 351 15.67 -34.37 -7.26
CA ASP A 351 14.44 -35.08 -6.93
C ASP A 351 14.76 -36.54 -6.62
N TYR A 352 14.52 -36.93 -5.36
CA TYR A 352 14.73 -38.27 -4.81
C TYR A 352 13.45 -39.11 -4.77
N SER A 353 12.37 -38.69 -5.43
CA SER A 353 11.10 -39.44 -5.46
C SER A 353 11.17 -40.77 -6.24
N GLY A 354 12.22 -40.99 -7.03
CA GLY A 354 12.49 -42.25 -7.73
C GLY A 354 13.73 -42.99 -7.22
N ASP A 355 14.00 -44.17 -7.77
CA ASP A 355 15.16 -45.02 -7.40
C ASP A 355 16.52 -44.36 -7.67
N VAL A 356 16.56 -43.43 -8.63
CA VAL A 356 17.76 -42.68 -9.01
C VAL A 356 17.44 -41.19 -8.87
N PRO A 357 18.25 -40.43 -8.10
CA PRO A 357 18.08 -38.99 -8.00
C PRO A 357 18.19 -38.34 -9.37
N VAL A 358 17.21 -37.51 -9.74
CA VAL A 358 17.22 -36.77 -11.00
C VAL A 358 17.18 -35.27 -10.74
N LEU A 359 18.01 -34.52 -11.46
CA LEU A 359 18.08 -33.08 -11.32
C LEU A 359 16.91 -32.44 -12.09
N LYS A 360 15.94 -31.82 -11.38
CA LYS A 360 14.75 -31.17 -11.95
C LYS A 360 14.81 -29.66 -11.81
N GLU A 361 14.20 -28.94 -12.75
CA GLU A 361 14.01 -27.49 -12.64
C GLU A 361 13.14 -27.16 -11.43
N VAL A 362 13.52 -26.12 -10.68
CA VAL A 362 12.78 -25.64 -9.51
C VAL A 362 11.85 -24.51 -9.91
N SER A 363 10.74 -24.39 -9.19
CA SER A 363 9.77 -23.31 -9.37
C SER A 363 10.43 -21.93 -9.24
N PRO A 364 10.14 -20.98 -10.15
CA PRO A 364 10.73 -19.63 -10.14
C PRO A 364 10.20 -18.71 -9.03
N ILE A 365 9.26 -19.20 -8.22
CA ILE A 365 8.53 -18.49 -7.17
C ILE A 365 8.68 -19.22 -5.83
N PHE A 366 8.19 -18.61 -4.76
CA PHE A 366 8.10 -19.20 -3.43
C PHE A 366 7.38 -20.56 -3.47
N SER A 367 7.97 -21.55 -2.80
CA SER A 367 7.36 -22.87 -2.62
C SER A 367 6.24 -22.80 -1.58
N LYS A 368 5.39 -23.82 -1.54
CA LYS A 368 4.42 -24.04 -0.45
C LYS A 368 5.04 -23.98 0.96
N ILE A 369 6.29 -24.42 1.11
CA ILE A 369 7.01 -24.41 2.38
C ILE A 369 7.45 -22.98 2.70
N ASP A 370 7.91 -22.21 1.71
CA ASP A 370 8.26 -20.80 1.93
C ASP A 370 7.04 -19.97 2.34
N VAL A 371 5.88 -20.23 1.74
CA VAL A 371 4.62 -19.60 2.15
C VAL A 371 4.31 -19.91 3.61
N HIS A 372 4.38 -21.19 4.00
CA HIS A 372 4.15 -21.60 5.39
C HIS A 372 5.16 -20.97 6.36
N LYS A 373 6.45 -20.98 6.01
CA LYS A 373 7.52 -20.36 6.80
C LYS A 373 7.31 -18.85 6.92
N PHE A 374 6.83 -18.18 5.88
CA PHE A 374 6.52 -16.75 5.95
C PHE A 374 5.38 -16.45 6.92
N LEU A 375 4.32 -17.28 6.94
CA LEU A 375 3.27 -17.21 7.95
C LEU A 375 3.84 -17.41 9.37
N LYS A 376 4.70 -18.42 9.55
CA LYS A 376 5.37 -18.69 10.82
C LYS A 376 6.32 -17.57 11.24
N PHE A 377 6.99 -16.91 10.29
CA PHE A 377 7.87 -15.78 10.57
C PHE A 377 7.06 -14.63 11.20
N ARG A 378 5.89 -14.31 10.64
CA ARG A 378 4.99 -13.32 11.24
C ARG A 378 4.52 -13.73 12.62
N LYS A 379 4.11 -14.99 12.82
CA LYS A 379 3.66 -15.44 14.15
C LYS A 379 4.78 -15.38 15.20
N PHE A 380 5.97 -15.84 14.84
CA PHE A 380 7.14 -15.75 15.70
C PHE A 380 7.41 -14.30 16.15
N ARG A 381 7.25 -13.34 15.24
CA ARG A 381 7.41 -11.91 15.53
C ARG A 381 6.36 -11.39 16.51
N GLU A 382 5.10 -11.84 16.38
CA GLU A 382 4.02 -11.56 17.33
C GLU A 382 4.33 -12.10 18.72
N ASP A 383 4.88 -13.32 18.80
CA ASP A 383 5.04 -14.03 20.06
C ASP A 383 6.29 -13.60 20.84
N THR A 384 7.25 -12.93 20.19
CA THR A 384 8.59 -12.67 20.76
C THR A 384 8.90 -11.20 21.03
N GLU A 385 7.87 -10.34 21.11
CA GLU A 385 7.91 -8.88 21.31
C GLU A 385 9.02 -8.34 22.25
N GLU A 386 10.24 -8.19 21.74
CA GLU A 386 11.21 -7.24 22.26
C GLU A 386 10.99 -5.88 21.58
N ASN A 387 11.09 -4.81 22.35
CA ASN A 387 11.02 -3.41 21.95
C ASN A 387 11.95 -3.07 20.77
N ILE A 388 11.54 -3.38 19.55
CA ILE A 388 12.15 -2.81 18.34
C ILE A 388 11.44 -1.47 18.11
N PRO A 389 12.14 -0.33 18.26
CA PRO A 389 11.54 0.97 18.02
C PRO A 389 10.97 1.04 16.59
N GLY A 390 9.71 1.46 16.45
CA GLY A 390 9.06 1.63 15.14
C GLY A 390 8.59 0.33 14.48
N ASN A 391 8.23 -0.70 15.24
CA ASN A 391 7.70 -1.97 14.74
C ASN A 391 6.37 -1.76 13.99
N ASN A 392 6.40 -1.87 12.66
CA ASN A 392 5.21 -1.95 11.84
C ASN A 392 5.24 -3.25 11.04
N ASP A 393 4.10 -3.90 10.85
CA ASP A 393 3.97 -5.15 10.12
C ASP A 393 4.50 -5.05 8.67
N ASP A 394 4.45 -3.85 8.11
CA ASP A 394 5.03 -3.50 6.81
C ASP A 394 6.55 -3.79 6.73
N ASP A 395 7.23 -3.98 7.87
CA ASP A 395 8.67 -4.29 7.93
C ASP A 395 8.99 -5.76 7.63
N ILE A 396 8.04 -6.70 7.75
CA ILE A 396 8.33 -8.14 7.63
C ILE A 396 8.19 -8.58 6.16
N VAL A 397 9.31 -8.98 5.56
CA VAL A 397 9.34 -9.42 4.16
C VAL A 397 10.19 -10.67 3.97
N ALA A 398 9.80 -11.51 3.01
CA ALA A 398 10.63 -12.57 2.47
C ALA A 398 10.96 -12.25 1.01
N ILE A 399 12.24 -12.20 0.65
CA ILE A 399 12.72 -11.88 -0.69
C ILE A 399 13.30 -13.15 -1.33
N LEU A 400 12.79 -13.52 -2.49
CA LEU A 400 13.29 -14.63 -3.30
C LEU A 400 13.95 -14.08 -4.55
N ALA A 401 15.22 -14.40 -4.78
CA ALA A 401 15.84 -14.22 -6.08
C ALA A 401 15.78 -15.53 -6.87
N SER A 402 15.35 -15.45 -8.14
CA SER A 402 15.25 -16.61 -9.04
C SER A 402 15.66 -16.23 -10.46
N LYS A 403 15.61 -17.20 -11.39
CA LYS A 403 15.94 -16.98 -12.79
C LYS A 403 15.01 -16.00 -13.52
N THR A 404 13.77 -15.86 -13.04
CA THR A 404 12.75 -15.03 -13.68
C THR A 404 12.69 -13.63 -13.11
N GLY A 405 13.24 -13.41 -11.92
CA GLY A 405 13.18 -12.10 -11.27
C GLY A 405 13.53 -12.17 -9.79
N ILE A 406 13.30 -11.05 -9.11
CA ILE A 406 13.38 -10.95 -7.66
C ILE A 406 11.97 -10.65 -7.15
N TYR A 407 11.47 -11.48 -6.27
CA TYR A 407 10.12 -11.41 -5.73
C TYR A 407 10.16 -11.16 -4.23
N ALA A 408 9.12 -10.56 -3.69
CA ALA A 408 8.95 -10.40 -2.25
C ALA A 408 7.55 -10.77 -1.79
N LEU A 409 7.45 -11.58 -0.73
CA LEU A 409 6.24 -11.69 0.07
C LEU A 409 6.27 -10.62 1.15
N ALA A 410 5.14 -9.95 1.33
CA ALA A 410 4.91 -9.02 2.43
C ALA A 410 3.55 -9.30 3.07
N ILE A 411 3.36 -8.78 4.27
CA ILE A 411 2.10 -8.89 5.01
C ILE A 411 1.05 -8.02 4.33
N GLY A 412 -0.05 -8.63 3.90
CA GLY A 412 -1.20 -7.92 3.37
C GLY A 412 -2.29 -7.70 4.39
N ASP A 413 -2.57 -8.74 5.18
CA ASP A 413 -3.64 -8.81 6.16
C ASP A 413 -3.19 -9.72 7.30
N GLU A 414 -2.86 -9.10 8.44
CA GLU A 414 -2.28 -9.75 9.62
C GLU A 414 -3.21 -10.81 10.20
N GLU A 415 -4.49 -10.47 10.38
CA GLU A 415 -5.50 -11.37 10.94
C GLU A 415 -5.60 -12.64 10.09
N LYS A 416 -5.74 -12.47 8.77
CA LYS A 416 -5.82 -13.62 7.85
C LYS A 416 -4.55 -14.47 7.82
N MET A 417 -3.37 -13.87 7.94
CA MET A 417 -2.12 -14.64 8.05
C MET A 417 -2.08 -15.47 9.32
N SER A 418 -2.50 -14.90 10.46
CA SER A 418 -2.53 -15.59 11.76
C SER A 418 -3.53 -16.76 11.76
N GLU A 419 -4.72 -16.53 11.22
CA GLU A 419 -5.74 -17.56 11.04
C GLU A 419 -5.28 -18.66 10.06
N ALA A 420 -4.63 -18.28 8.95
CA ALA A 420 -4.08 -19.23 7.98
C ALA A 420 -3.01 -20.14 8.62
N LEU A 421 -2.08 -19.59 9.39
CA LEU A 421 -1.09 -20.39 10.11
C LEU A 421 -1.75 -21.34 11.10
N THR A 422 -2.72 -20.85 11.86
CA THR A 422 -3.49 -21.65 12.83
C THR A 422 -4.17 -22.83 12.15
N ALA A 423 -4.78 -22.61 10.99
CA ALA A 423 -5.46 -23.65 10.22
C ALA A 423 -4.48 -24.70 9.63
N LEU A 424 -3.30 -24.28 9.17
CA LEU A 424 -2.29 -25.18 8.60
C LEU A 424 -1.50 -25.96 9.67
N GLY A 425 -1.34 -25.38 10.85
CA GLY A 425 -0.52 -25.90 11.95
C GLY A 425 0.91 -25.35 11.93
N ASN A 426 1.58 -25.40 13.09
CA ASN A 426 2.89 -24.74 13.30
C ASN A 426 4.09 -25.49 12.72
N ASP A 427 3.95 -26.79 12.47
CA ASP A 427 5.04 -27.64 12.02
C ASP A 427 4.57 -28.78 11.09
N PRO A 428 4.11 -28.43 9.89
CA PRO A 428 3.52 -29.39 8.97
C PRO A 428 4.52 -30.34 8.31
N GLU A 429 5.82 -30.04 8.37
CA GLU A 429 6.88 -30.90 7.84
C GLU A 429 7.03 -32.17 8.67
N TYR A 430 7.06 -32.05 10.00
CA TYR A 430 7.18 -33.19 10.91
C TYR A 430 5.81 -33.75 11.33
N HIS A 431 4.78 -32.90 11.39
CA HIS A 431 3.44 -33.27 11.85
C HIS A 431 2.36 -32.72 10.90
N PRO A 432 2.25 -33.26 9.67
CA PRO A 432 1.32 -32.75 8.66
C PRO A 432 -0.13 -32.92 9.12
N THR A 433 -0.83 -31.80 9.23
CA THR A 433 -2.28 -31.79 9.47
C THR A 433 -3.04 -32.17 8.20
N GLN A 434 -4.33 -32.51 8.33
CA GLN A 434 -5.19 -32.72 7.16
C GLN A 434 -5.29 -31.46 6.30
N ASN A 435 -5.41 -30.29 6.95
CA ASN A 435 -5.47 -28.99 6.27
C ASN A 435 -4.17 -28.71 5.50
N TRP A 436 -3.00 -29.00 6.09
CA TRP A 436 -1.72 -28.87 5.40
C TRP A 436 -1.63 -29.77 4.16
N ASN A 437 -2.01 -31.05 4.28
CA ASN A 437 -1.98 -31.95 3.11
C ASN A 437 -2.91 -31.43 2.00
N SER A 438 -4.11 -30.96 2.36
CA SER A 438 -5.04 -30.34 1.41
C SER A 438 -4.46 -29.07 0.76
N PHE A 439 -3.80 -28.22 1.54
CA PHE A 439 -3.14 -27.00 1.05
C PHE A 439 -2.01 -27.34 0.08
N ARG A 440 -1.14 -28.29 0.45
CA ARG A 440 -0.04 -28.78 -0.39
C ARG A 440 -0.56 -29.32 -1.71
N ASP A 441 -1.56 -30.19 -1.67
CA ASP A 441 -2.07 -30.85 -2.86
C ASP A 441 -2.74 -29.82 -3.79
N ARG A 442 -3.45 -28.84 -3.23
CA ARG A 442 -4.00 -27.70 -3.99
C ARG A 442 -2.91 -26.81 -4.56
N PHE A 443 -1.84 -26.52 -3.83
CA PHE A 443 -0.72 -25.73 -4.34
C PHE A 443 -0.08 -26.43 -5.54
N ASN A 444 0.22 -27.73 -5.43
CA ASN A 444 0.79 -28.49 -6.53
C ASN A 444 -0.14 -28.49 -7.75
N ASP A 445 -1.43 -28.81 -7.57
CA ASP A 445 -2.44 -28.80 -8.65
C ASP A 445 -2.56 -27.42 -9.31
N LYS A 446 -2.75 -26.36 -8.51
CA LYS A 446 -3.09 -25.03 -9.03
C LYS A 446 -1.90 -24.25 -9.54
N VAL A 447 -0.73 -24.39 -8.92
CA VAL A 447 0.45 -23.56 -9.19
C VAL A 447 1.46 -24.28 -10.07
N LEU A 448 1.71 -25.57 -9.83
CA LEU A 448 2.81 -26.29 -10.48
C LEU A 448 2.34 -27.13 -11.67
N ASP A 449 1.38 -28.03 -11.45
CA ASP A 449 1.02 -29.08 -12.40
C ASP A 449 0.35 -28.52 -13.67
N ASN A 450 -0.45 -27.46 -13.53
CA ASN A 450 -1.16 -26.84 -14.66
C ASN A 450 -0.27 -26.07 -15.63
N CYS A 451 0.98 -25.77 -15.25
CA CYS A 451 1.84 -24.89 -16.02
C CYS A 451 2.91 -25.61 -16.85
N ASN A 452 3.06 -26.93 -16.73
CA ASN A 452 4.06 -27.72 -17.47
C ASN A 452 5.49 -27.14 -17.42
N GLY A 453 5.85 -26.47 -16.32
CA GLY A 453 7.16 -25.82 -16.16
C GLY A 453 7.31 -24.46 -16.86
N ASP A 454 6.25 -23.89 -17.43
CA ASP A 454 6.25 -22.53 -17.96
C ASP A 454 6.29 -21.50 -16.83
N ASP A 455 7.38 -20.74 -16.75
CA ASP A 455 7.67 -19.83 -15.66
C ASP A 455 6.60 -18.72 -15.53
N ASP A 456 6.17 -18.12 -16.64
CA ASP A 456 5.16 -17.05 -16.66
C ASP A 456 3.79 -17.56 -16.20
N CYS A 457 3.42 -18.77 -16.62
CA CYS A 457 2.23 -19.45 -16.12
C CYS A 457 2.32 -19.68 -14.62
N ILE A 458 3.45 -20.20 -14.12
CA ILE A 458 3.64 -20.48 -12.68
C ILE A 458 3.49 -19.21 -11.85
N ILE A 459 4.10 -18.10 -12.29
CA ILE A 459 4.00 -16.80 -11.61
C ILE A 459 2.53 -16.34 -11.55
N LYS A 460 1.81 -16.37 -12.67
CA LYS A 460 0.38 -16.00 -12.71
C LYS A 460 -0.47 -16.91 -11.82
N ALA A 461 -0.25 -18.22 -11.90
CA ALA A 461 -0.98 -19.20 -11.12
C ALA A 461 -0.74 -19.02 -9.61
N PHE A 462 0.47 -18.64 -9.21
CA PHE A 462 0.78 -18.34 -7.81
C PHE A 462 0.14 -17.03 -7.33
N VAL A 463 0.14 -15.98 -8.15
CA VAL A 463 -0.58 -14.73 -7.85
C VAL A 463 -2.07 -15.02 -7.59
N GLU A 464 -2.71 -15.80 -8.47
CA GLU A 464 -4.10 -16.20 -8.29
C GLU A 464 -4.27 -17.07 -7.04
N PHE A 465 -3.36 -18.00 -6.79
CA PHE A 465 -3.38 -18.84 -5.59
C PHE A 465 -3.34 -18.01 -4.29
N LEU A 466 -2.56 -16.93 -4.23
CA LEU A 466 -2.51 -16.05 -3.05
C LEU A 466 -3.82 -15.24 -2.86
N LYS A 467 -4.51 -14.91 -3.95
CA LYS A 467 -5.78 -14.16 -3.96
C LYS A 467 -7.00 -15.07 -3.71
N ASP A 468 -6.84 -16.37 -3.93
CA ASP A 468 -7.89 -17.37 -3.83
C ASP A 468 -8.37 -17.59 -2.39
N LYS A 469 -9.64 -18.01 -2.26
CA LYS A 469 -10.17 -18.51 -0.99
C LYS A 469 -9.87 -19.99 -0.83
N HIS A 470 -9.34 -20.35 0.33
CA HIS A 470 -8.90 -21.69 0.68
C HIS A 470 -9.89 -22.37 1.62
N LYS A 471 -10.47 -23.50 1.20
CA LYS A 471 -11.43 -24.24 2.03
C LYS A 471 -10.78 -24.78 3.29
N GLU A 472 -9.55 -25.25 3.14
CA GLU A 472 -8.66 -25.73 4.19
C GLU A 472 -8.26 -24.64 5.20
N LEU A 473 -8.47 -23.36 4.86
CA LEU A 473 -8.29 -22.21 5.75
C LEU A 473 -9.63 -21.61 6.22
N GLY A 474 -10.76 -22.30 6.06
CA GLY A 474 -12.07 -21.74 6.44
C GLY A 474 -12.69 -20.77 5.42
N ASN A 475 -12.36 -20.93 4.13
CA ASN A 475 -12.78 -20.06 3.01
C ASN A 475 -12.24 -18.63 3.06
N GLN A 476 -10.98 -18.47 3.49
CA GLN A 476 -10.27 -17.19 3.49
C GLN A 476 -9.01 -17.22 2.61
N THR A 477 -8.44 -16.04 2.38
CA THR A 477 -7.16 -15.86 1.68
C THR A 477 -5.99 -16.01 2.64
N LEU A 478 -4.76 -16.15 2.13
CA LEU A 478 -3.56 -16.26 2.97
C LEU A 478 -3.17 -14.96 3.69
N GLY A 479 -3.68 -13.80 3.26
CA GLY A 479 -3.28 -12.50 3.83
C GLY A 479 -1.89 -12.03 3.41
N ILE A 480 -1.32 -12.61 2.34
CA ILE A 480 0.01 -12.30 1.82
C ILE A 480 -0.11 -11.45 0.55
N ARG A 481 0.79 -10.48 0.36
CA ARG A 481 0.97 -9.72 -0.89
C ARG A 481 2.27 -10.15 -1.57
N LEU A 482 2.25 -10.24 -2.91
CA LEU A 482 3.43 -10.54 -3.72
C LEU A 482 3.86 -9.29 -4.49
N TYR A 483 5.17 -9.03 -4.48
CA TYR A 483 5.81 -7.96 -5.24
C TYR A 483 6.90 -8.52 -6.13
N GLU A 484 7.16 -7.84 -7.22
CA GLU A 484 8.24 -8.08 -8.17
C GLU A 484 9.14 -6.83 -8.23
N ALA A 485 10.44 -7.04 -8.16
CA ALA A 485 11.42 -5.97 -8.31
C ALA A 485 11.54 -5.54 -9.77
N VAL A 486 11.56 -4.23 -10.00
CA VAL A 486 11.91 -3.65 -11.29
C VAL A 486 13.39 -3.31 -11.27
N ILE A 487 14.15 -3.91 -12.19
CA ILE A 487 15.61 -3.84 -12.22
C ILE A 487 16.07 -3.05 -13.43
N ASN A 488 16.82 -1.96 -13.20
CA ASN A 488 17.45 -1.17 -14.26
C ASN A 488 18.96 -1.09 -14.01
N ASN A 489 19.75 -1.39 -15.05
CA ASN A 489 21.21 -1.45 -14.98
C ASN A 489 21.76 -2.32 -13.83
N GLY A 490 21.05 -3.40 -13.48
CA GLY A 490 21.43 -4.33 -12.41
C GLY A 490 21.08 -3.83 -11.00
N GLU A 491 20.37 -2.71 -10.86
CA GLU A 491 19.90 -2.18 -9.58
C GLU A 491 18.37 -2.23 -9.50
N ILE A 492 17.84 -2.55 -8.32
CA ILE A 492 16.39 -2.50 -8.06
C ILE A 492 16.01 -1.03 -7.88
N THR A 493 15.17 -0.50 -8.77
CA THR A 493 14.75 0.91 -8.70
C THR A 493 13.37 1.08 -8.07
N ARG A 494 12.50 0.07 -8.17
CA ARG A 494 11.18 0.06 -7.53
C ARG A 494 10.63 -1.35 -7.38
N TRP A 495 9.50 -1.46 -6.68
CA TRP A 495 8.75 -2.70 -6.51
C TRP A 495 7.33 -2.55 -7.03
N LYS A 496 6.85 -3.56 -7.76
CA LYS A 496 5.51 -3.63 -8.35
C LYS A 496 4.72 -4.73 -7.65
N ARG A 497 3.50 -4.45 -7.19
CA ARG A 497 2.59 -5.48 -6.68
C ARG A 497 2.01 -6.29 -7.85
N LEU A 498 1.93 -7.61 -7.68
CA LEU A 498 1.37 -8.56 -8.65
C LEU A 498 -0.09 -8.95 -8.33
#